data_AF-N9WEB9-F1
#
_entry.id   AF-N9WEB9-F1
#
_cell.length_a   1.000
_cell.length_b   1.000
_cell.length_c   1.000
_cell.angle_alpha   90.00
_cell.angle_beta   90.00
_cell.angle_gamma   90.00
#
_symmetry.space_group_name_H-M   'P 1'
#
loop_
_entity.id
_entity.type
_entity.pdbx_description
1 polymer ?
#
loop_
_entity_poly.entity_id
_entity_poly.type
_entity_poly.pdbx_seq_one_letter_code
_entity_poly.pdbx_strand_id
1 'polypeptide(L)'
;MKEHIIQVDKNLCIGCGLCKSDCPANNIVIKDKKTVIKNQECIKCGHCEAICPKAAITLTGFNEETMEIKEKTNLNPNELLMALKTRRAIRQFKNSEVSSEIIKEIIEAGRLTPSAKNAQNVSYIVLGKDKGRYEKVAVKFFKKVQGFAKLWMKSAREVTIDDDFFFKKAPVAIMVVSKDKVSGSLAASNMALMAESNGLGVFYSGFFTVVANHSKKLRKLLELKHSDKIVTTLVIGYPNVKYRRTAKKEDAVIRYL
;
A
#
# COMPACT_ATOMS: atom_id res chain seq x y z
N MET A 1 5.93 15.56 -17.37
CA MET A 1 5.16 15.37 -16.12
C MET A 1 4.00 16.34 -16.14
N LYS A 2 2.81 15.96 -15.67
CA LYS A 2 1.72 16.93 -15.50
C LYS A 2 2.14 17.95 -14.42
N GLU A 3 1.91 19.22 -14.68
CA GLU A 3 2.20 20.28 -13.71
C GLU A 3 1.00 20.44 -12.76
N HIS A 4 1.27 20.56 -11.46
CA HIS A 4 0.25 20.69 -10.42
C HIS A 4 0.27 22.11 -9.83
N ILE A 5 -0.72 22.92 -10.17
CA ILE A 5 -0.81 24.33 -9.79
C ILE A 5 -1.96 24.51 -8.80
N ILE A 6 -1.70 25.28 -7.74
CA ILE A 6 -2.74 25.70 -6.79
C ILE A 6 -3.33 27.01 -7.31
N GLN A 7 -4.61 27.00 -7.62
CA GLN A 7 -5.37 28.16 -8.10
C GLN A 7 -6.35 28.63 -7.03
N VAL A 8 -6.60 29.94 -6.98
CA VAL A 8 -7.57 30.55 -6.06
C VAL A 8 -8.54 31.41 -6.87
N ASP A 9 -9.82 31.06 -6.84
CA ASP A 9 -10.89 31.93 -7.35
C ASP A 9 -11.18 33.02 -6.31
N LYS A 10 -10.82 34.26 -6.65
CA LYS A 10 -11.01 35.42 -5.76
C LYS A 10 -12.48 35.82 -5.62
N ASN A 11 -13.35 35.47 -6.57
CA ASN A 11 -14.78 35.77 -6.50
C ASN A 11 -15.46 34.84 -5.50
N LEU A 12 -15.09 33.56 -5.48
CA LEU A 12 -15.61 32.58 -4.53
C LEU A 12 -14.98 32.69 -3.14
N CYS A 13 -13.72 33.13 -3.06
CA CYS A 13 -12.99 33.21 -1.79
C CYS A 13 -13.61 34.24 -0.84
N ILE A 14 -14.07 33.81 0.33
CA ILE A 14 -14.62 34.68 1.39
C ILE A 14 -13.59 35.09 2.46
N GLY A 15 -12.33 34.68 2.32
CA GLY A 15 -11.26 35.09 3.24
C GLY A 15 -11.31 34.48 4.64
N CYS A 16 -12.05 33.40 4.86
CA CYS A 16 -12.28 32.83 6.20
C CYS A 16 -11.02 32.28 6.91
N GLY A 17 -9.91 32.04 6.18
CA GLY A 17 -8.65 31.61 6.77
C GLY A 17 -8.54 30.13 7.14
N LEU A 18 -9.55 29.29 6.88
CA LEU A 18 -9.51 27.84 7.16
C LEU A 18 -8.33 27.16 6.45
N CYS A 19 -8.16 27.42 5.15
CA CYS A 19 -7.03 26.90 4.38
C CYS A 19 -5.66 27.33 4.91
N LYS A 20 -5.54 28.54 5.49
CA LYS A 20 -4.30 28.99 6.14
C LYS A 20 -4.01 28.19 7.40
N SER A 21 -5.05 27.98 8.21
CA SER A 21 -4.94 27.31 9.51
C SER A 21 -4.62 25.82 9.35
N ASP A 22 -5.16 25.18 8.31
CA ASP A 22 -4.95 23.75 8.05
C ASP A 22 -3.67 23.45 7.25
N CYS A 23 -3.04 24.44 6.61
CA CYS A 23 -1.91 24.20 5.70
C CYS A 23 -0.65 23.74 6.46
N PRO A 24 -0.22 22.46 6.34
CA PRO A 24 0.97 21.97 7.05
C PRO A 24 2.27 22.53 6.46
N ALA A 25 2.22 23.03 5.22
CA ALA A 25 3.36 23.64 4.53
C ALA A 25 3.53 25.13 4.83
N ASN A 26 2.61 25.75 5.59
CA ASN A 26 2.59 27.20 5.83
C ASN A 26 2.72 28.02 4.51
N ASN A 27 2.06 27.58 3.44
CA ASN A 27 2.18 28.18 2.10
C ASN A 27 1.06 29.20 1.78
N ILE A 28 0.22 29.53 2.76
CA ILE A 28 -0.98 30.36 2.56
C ILE A 28 -0.96 31.56 3.49
N VAL A 29 -1.32 32.73 2.97
CA VAL A 29 -1.60 33.94 3.75
C VAL A 29 -2.94 34.52 3.35
N ILE A 30 -3.53 35.34 4.24
CA ILE A 30 -4.74 36.11 3.93
C ILE A 30 -4.31 37.57 3.75
N LYS A 31 -4.60 38.14 2.59
CA LYS A 31 -4.40 39.56 2.26
C LYS A 31 -5.68 40.12 1.67
N ASP A 32 -6.09 41.30 2.08
CA ASP A 32 -7.31 41.97 1.60
C ASP A 32 -8.56 41.08 1.66
N LYS A 33 -8.68 40.30 2.75
CA LYS A 33 -9.74 39.29 2.96
C LYS A 33 -9.80 38.22 1.86
N LYS A 34 -8.68 37.90 1.21
CA LYS A 34 -8.57 36.84 0.21
C LYS A 34 -7.38 35.94 0.48
N THR A 35 -7.51 34.68 0.10
CA THR A 35 -6.42 33.70 0.14
C THR A 35 -5.37 34.05 -0.91
N VAL A 36 -4.10 34.06 -0.50
CA VAL A 36 -2.94 34.20 -1.38
C VAL A 36 -1.97 33.05 -1.11
N ILE A 37 -1.60 32.33 -2.17
CA ILE A 37 -0.59 31.28 -2.14
C ILE A 37 0.79 31.94 -2.20
N LYS A 38 1.71 31.63 -1.27
CA LYS A 38 3.03 32.27 -1.22
C LYS A 38 3.88 31.89 -2.44
N ASN A 39 3.89 30.61 -2.81
CA ASN A 39 4.55 30.10 -4.01
C ASN A 39 3.94 28.76 -4.46
N GLN A 40 4.35 28.26 -5.64
CA GLN A 40 3.90 26.95 -6.12
C GLN A 40 4.77 25.78 -5.62
N GLU A 41 5.83 26.03 -4.85
CA GLU A 41 6.66 25.02 -4.16
C GLU A 41 5.92 24.47 -2.93
N CYS A 42 4.93 23.63 -3.19
CA CYS A 42 4.06 23.03 -2.19
C CYS A 42 4.09 21.50 -2.30
N ILE A 43 3.82 20.81 -1.21
CA ILE A 43 3.65 19.35 -1.19
C ILE A 43 2.35 18.86 -1.86
N LYS A 44 1.52 19.78 -2.37
CA LYS A 44 0.28 19.50 -3.12
C LYS A 44 -0.66 18.50 -2.44
N CYS A 45 -0.77 18.58 -1.11
CA CYS A 45 -1.56 17.65 -0.30
C CYS A 45 -3.08 17.81 -0.43
N GLY A 46 -3.59 18.84 -1.12
CA GLY A 46 -5.02 19.06 -1.33
C GLY A 46 -5.81 19.57 -0.11
N HIS A 47 -5.18 19.67 1.07
CA HIS A 47 -5.82 20.16 2.30
C HIS A 47 -6.60 21.48 2.12
N CYS A 48 -5.98 22.46 1.44
CA CYS A 48 -6.59 23.77 1.21
C CYS A 48 -7.83 23.73 0.31
N GLU A 49 -7.86 22.81 -0.65
CA GLU A 49 -9.01 22.58 -1.53
C GLU A 49 -10.12 21.85 -0.75
N ALA A 50 -9.77 20.78 -0.04
CA ALA A 50 -10.72 19.98 0.75
C ALA A 50 -11.41 20.76 1.88
N ILE A 51 -10.70 21.67 2.56
CA ILE A 51 -11.27 22.44 3.68
C ILE A 51 -12.04 23.69 3.22
N CYS A 52 -11.99 24.06 1.93
CA CYS A 52 -12.57 25.31 1.47
C CYS A 52 -14.11 25.20 1.36
N PRO A 53 -14.89 25.93 2.18
CA PRO A 53 -16.36 25.82 2.17
C PRO A 53 -17.02 26.44 0.94
N LYS A 54 -16.24 27.09 0.06
CA LYS A 54 -16.72 27.74 -1.16
C LYS A 54 -16.07 27.17 -2.43
N ALA A 55 -15.32 26.06 -2.31
CA ALA A 55 -14.55 25.48 -3.41
C ALA A 55 -13.69 26.52 -4.17
N ALA A 56 -13.19 27.53 -3.46
CA ALA A 56 -12.46 28.65 -4.04
C ALA A 56 -10.97 28.34 -4.29
N ILE A 57 -10.49 27.15 -3.94
CA ILE A 57 -9.11 26.72 -4.13
C ILE A 57 -9.15 25.40 -4.88
N THR A 58 -8.36 25.27 -5.94
CA THR A 58 -8.30 24.07 -6.78
C THR A 58 -6.85 23.65 -7.03
N LEU A 59 -6.56 22.34 -7.02
CA LEU A 59 -5.28 21.79 -7.47
C LEU A 59 -5.41 21.16 -8.86
N THR A 60 -4.69 21.72 -9.84
CA THR A 60 -4.74 21.22 -11.21
C THR A 60 -3.86 19.98 -11.43
N GLY A 61 -4.05 19.30 -12.57
CA GLY A 61 -3.17 18.24 -13.04
C GLY A 61 -3.50 16.83 -12.54
N PHE A 62 -4.53 16.68 -11.69
CA PHE A 62 -5.09 15.39 -11.29
C PHE A 62 -6.19 14.94 -12.27
N ASN A 63 -6.41 13.63 -12.38
CA ASN A 63 -7.48 13.06 -13.23
C ASN A 63 -8.80 12.92 -12.47
N GLU A 64 -8.74 13.02 -11.13
CA GLU A 64 -9.88 12.81 -10.24
C GLU A 64 -10.35 14.17 -9.74
N GLU A 65 -11.67 14.38 -9.75
CA GLU A 65 -12.29 15.57 -9.18
C GLU A 65 -12.54 15.37 -7.70
N THR A 66 -12.48 16.46 -6.93
CA THR A 66 -12.81 16.41 -5.51
C THR A 66 -14.31 16.23 -5.31
N MET A 67 -14.68 15.33 -4.39
CA MET A 67 -16.07 15.11 -4.00
C MET A 67 -16.37 15.77 -2.66
N GLU A 68 -17.55 16.37 -2.55
CA GLU A 68 -18.03 16.92 -1.28
C GLU A 68 -18.43 15.79 -0.33
N ILE A 69 -17.91 15.86 0.91
CA ILE A 69 -18.23 14.87 1.94
C ILE A 69 -19.59 15.25 2.55
N LYS A 70 -20.66 14.63 2.06
CA LYS A 70 -22.01 14.81 2.61
C LYS A 70 -22.18 14.14 3.97
N GLU A 71 -21.68 12.91 4.08
CA GLU A 71 -21.70 12.12 5.30
C GLU A 71 -20.36 11.41 5.45
N LYS A 72 -19.82 11.44 6.67
CA LYS A 72 -18.58 10.73 6.98
C LYS A 72 -18.88 9.26 7.25
N THR A 73 -18.37 8.37 6.41
CA THR A 73 -18.43 6.93 6.66
C THR A 73 -17.53 6.57 7.85
N ASN A 74 -18.10 5.95 8.88
CA ASN A 74 -17.36 5.42 10.02
C ASN A 74 -17.31 3.90 9.98
N LEU A 75 -16.16 3.32 10.30
CA LEU A 75 -16.04 1.87 10.49
C LEU A 75 -16.66 1.48 11.82
N ASN A 76 -17.40 0.37 11.86
CA ASN A 76 -17.87 -0.20 13.11
C ASN A 76 -16.66 -0.73 13.92
N PRO A 77 -16.38 -0.20 15.12
CA PRO A 77 -15.18 -0.57 15.87
C PRO A 77 -15.12 -2.05 16.26
N ASN A 78 -16.27 -2.65 16.60
CA ASN A 78 -16.35 -4.05 17.02
C ASN A 78 -16.15 -5.00 15.83
N GLU A 79 -16.74 -4.68 14.68
CA GLU A 79 -16.56 -5.47 13.45
C GLU A 79 -15.12 -5.38 12.96
N LEU A 80 -14.53 -4.18 12.94
CA LEU A 80 -13.13 -4.00 12.58
C LEU A 80 -12.20 -4.78 13.52
N LEU A 81 -12.41 -4.66 14.84
CA LEU A 81 -11.61 -5.40 15.81
C LEU A 81 -11.75 -6.91 15.64
N MET A 82 -12.95 -7.40 15.35
CA MET A 82 -13.19 -8.83 15.08
C MET A 82 -12.52 -9.28 13.78
N ALA A 83 -12.60 -8.49 12.71
CA ALA A 83 -11.88 -8.75 11.45
C ALA A 83 -10.37 -8.86 11.73
N LEU A 84 -9.79 -7.90 12.45
CA LEU A 84 -8.37 -7.93 12.83
C LEU A 84 -7.99 -9.15 13.70
N LYS A 85 -8.86 -9.56 14.63
CA LYS A 85 -8.64 -10.74 15.50
C LYS A 85 -8.68 -12.06 14.74
N THR A 86 -9.57 -12.16 13.75
CA THR A 86 -9.76 -13.39 12.95
C THR A 86 -8.77 -13.50 11.80
N ARG A 87 -8.15 -12.39 11.41
CA ARG A 87 -7.17 -12.30 10.34
C ARG A 87 -5.97 -13.22 10.54
N ARG A 88 -5.53 -13.87 9.45
CA ARG A 88 -4.38 -14.78 9.43
C ARG A 88 -3.56 -14.62 8.15
N ALA A 89 -2.29 -15.01 8.22
CA ALA A 89 -1.49 -15.28 7.03
C ALA A 89 -2.02 -16.53 6.32
N ILE A 90 -2.93 -16.36 5.35
CA ILE A 90 -3.52 -17.46 4.60
C ILE A 90 -2.47 -18.03 3.65
N ARG A 91 -2.25 -19.35 3.70
CA ARG A 91 -1.25 -20.04 2.85
C ARG A 91 -1.82 -21.27 2.14
N GLN A 92 -3.13 -21.43 2.18
CA GLN A 92 -3.88 -22.48 1.50
C GLN A 92 -4.96 -21.77 0.69
N PHE A 93 -4.85 -21.83 -0.62
CA PHE A 93 -5.71 -21.08 -1.53
C PHE A 93 -6.51 -22.03 -2.41
N LYS A 94 -7.73 -21.60 -2.76
CA LYS A 94 -8.55 -22.27 -3.77
C LYS A 94 -7.92 -22.02 -5.14
N ASN A 95 -8.13 -22.96 -6.07
CA ASN A 95 -7.81 -22.75 -7.47
C ASN A 95 -8.92 -21.96 -8.16
N SER A 96 -9.12 -20.72 -7.73
CA SER A 96 -10.12 -19.80 -8.27
C SER A 96 -9.47 -18.46 -8.60
N GLU A 97 -9.83 -17.90 -9.75
CA GLU A 97 -9.32 -16.60 -10.18
C GLU A 97 -9.84 -15.48 -9.26
N VAL A 98 -9.05 -14.41 -9.13
CA VAL A 98 -9.47 -13.15 -8.52
C VAL A 98 -9.74 -12.17 -9.66
N SER A 99 -10.90 -11.53 -9.66
CA SER A 99 -11.30 -10.64 -10.75
C SER A 99 -10.40 -9.41 -10.83
N SER A 100 -10.29 -8.83 -12.03
CA SER A 100 -9.52 -7.59 -12.25
C SER A 100 -10.07 -6.42 -11.44
N GLU A 101 -11.37 -6.41 -11.19
CA GLU A 101 -12.08 -5.36 -10.46
C GLU A 101 -11.64 -5.36 -8.99
N ILE A 102 -11.62 -6.52 -8.34
CA ILE A 102 -11.14 -6.65 -6.96
C ILE A 102 -9.64 -6.29 -6.88
N ILE A 103 -8.83 -6.69 -7.86
CA ILE A 103 -7.41 -6.31 -7.89
C ILE A 103 -7.25 -4.79 -7.98
N LYS A 104 -8.06 -4.10 -8.79
CA LYS A 104 -8.06 -2.63 -8.89
C LYS A 104 -8.46 -1.99 -7.57
N GLU A 105 -9.52 -2.47 -6.90
CA GLU A 105 -9.92 -1.97 -5.58
C GLU A 105 -8.82 -2.13 -4.52
N ILE A 106 -8.14 -3.28 -4.51
CA ILE A 106 -7.01 -3.52 -3.61
C ILE A 106 -5.90 -2.51 -3.86
N ILE A 107 -5.50 -2.31 -5.13
CA ILE A 107 -4.46 -1.35 -5.51
C ILE A 107 -4.89 0.08 -5.16
N GLU A 108 -6.16 0.40 -5.35
CA GLU A 108 -6.74 1.70 -5.03
C GLU A 108 -6.67 2.00 -3.54
N ALA A 109 -6.99 1.02 -2.68
CA ALA A 109 -6.79 1.16 -1.23
C ALA A 109 -5.32 1.43 -0.86
N GLY A 110 -4.37 0.86 -1.62
CA GLY A 110 -2.96 1.21 -1.52
C GLY A 110 -2.70 2.66 -1.96
N ARG A 111 -3.19 3.08 -3.13
CA ARG A 111 -3.00 4.41 -3.73
C ARG A 111 -3.51 5.53 -2.81
N LEU A 112 -4.65 5.32 -2.16
CA LEU A 112 -5.28 6.29 -1.25
C LEU A 112 -4.55 6.42 0.10
N THR A 113 -3.49 5.65 0.34
CA THR A 113 -2.74 5.71 1.59
C THR A 113 -1.93 7.01 1.70
N PRO A 114 -2.05 7.76 2.82
CA PRO A 114 -1.22 8.93 3.06
C PRO A 114 0.27 8.61 3.06
N SER A 115 1.08 9.53 2.54
CA SER A 115 2.54 9.41 2.50
C SER A 115 3.22 10.66 3.03
N ALA A 116 4.45 10.51 3.53
CA ALA A 116 5.22 11.63 4.06
C ALA A 116 5.38 12.73 3.00
N LYS A 117 5.06 13.99 3.38
CA LYS A 117 5.04 15.14 2.47
C LYS A 117 4.20 14.91 1.20
N ASN A 118 3.19 14.05 1.27
CA ASN A 118 2.36 13.64 0.13
C ASN A 118 3.20 13.20 -1.09
N ALA A 119 4.30 12.47 -0.86
CA ALA A 119 5.22 12.06 -1.92
C ALA A 119 4.59 11.14 -2.97
N GLN A 120 3.51 10.42 -2.61
CA GLN A 120 2.77 9.49 -3.48
C GLN A 120 3.70 8.56 -4.28
N ASN A 121 4.80 8.13 -3.67
CA ASN A 121 5.91 7.42 -4.30
C ASN A 121 5.83 5.89 -4.11
N VAL A 122 4.60 5.38 -3.97
CA VAL A 122 4.30 3.95 -3.87
C VAL A 122 3.78 3.49 -5.22
N SER A 123 4.36 2.44 -5.77
CA SER A 123 3.90 1.79 -6.99
C SER A 123 3.75 0.29 -6.78
N TYR A 124 3.11 -0.38 -7.74
CA TYR A 124 2.70 -1.77 -7.61
C TYR A 124 3.11 -2.58 -8.83
N ILE A 125 3.58 -3.81 -8.61
CA ILE A 125 3.81 -4.80 -9.66
C ILE A 125 2.87 -5.97 -9.38
N VAL A 126 1.98 -6.26 -10.32
CA VAL A 126 0.99 -7.34 -10.20
C VAL A 126 1.48 -8.55 -10.98
N LEU A 127 1.64 -9.67 -10.29
CA LEU A 127 1.95 -10.98 -10.86
C LEU A 127 0.68 -11.84 -10.87
N GLY A 128 0.10 -12.04 -12.05
CA GLY A 128 -1.13 -12.79 -12.25
C GLY A 128 -0.87 -14.18 -12.83
N LYS A 129 -1.40 -14.46 -14.03
CA LYS A 129 -1.32 -15.77 -14.70
C LYS A 129 0.12 -16.25 -14.90
N ASP A 130 1.06 -15.35 -15.15
CA ASP A 130 2.47 -15.65 -15.42
C ASP A 130 3.38 -15.70 -14.18
N LYS A 131 2.83 -15.50 -12.97
CA LYS A 131 3.60 -15.47 -11.70
C LYS A 131 4.58 -16.64 -11.51
N GLY A 132 4.23 -17.83 -12.01
CA GLY A 132 5.04 -19.04 -11.90
C GLY A 132 6.40 -18.91 -12.60
N ARG A 133 6.52 -18.06 -13.61
CA ARG A 133 7.80 -17.72 -14.25
C ARG A 133 8.77 -17.07 -13.26
N TYR A 134 8.28 -16.12 -12.47
CA TYR A 134 9.08 -15.38 -11.48
C TYR A 134 9.37 -16.25 -10.26
N GLU A 135 8.39 -17.03 -9.81
CA GLU A 135 8.55 -17.96 -8.69
C GLU A 135 9.64 -19.01 -8.98
N LYS A 136 9.64 -19.61 -10.18
CA LYS A 136 10.70 -20.56 -10.59
C LYS A 136 12.10 -19.95 -10.52
N VAL A 137 12.25 -18.69 -10.90
CA VAL A 137 13.55 -17.98 -10.81
C VAL A 137 13.92 -17.74 -9.34
N ALA A 138 12.96 -17.35 -8.51
CA ALA A 138 13.16 -17.16 -7.09
C ALA A 138 13.54 -18.45 -6.36
N VAL A 139 12.86 -19.57 -6.65
CA VAL A 139 13.13 -20.90 -6.08
C VAL A 139 14.55 -21.36 -6.42
N LYS A 140 14.97 -21.23 -7.68
CA LYS A 140 16.34 -21.57 -8.10
C LYS A 140 17.39 -20.74 -7.35
N PHE A 141 17.17 -19.43 -7.23
CA PHE A 141 18.06 -18.55 -6.48
C PHE A 141 18.11 -18.95 -5.00
N PHE A 142 16.96 -19.15 -4.38
CA PHE A 142 16.85 -19.43 -2.95
C PHE A 142 17.41 -20.81 -2.58
N LYS A 143 17.19 -21.85 -3.40
CA LYS A 143 17.82 -23.17 -3.23
C LYS A 143 19.35 -23.06 -3.26
N LYS A 144 19.92 -22.24 -4.16
CA LYS A 144 21.37 -21.99 -4.22
C LYS A 144 21.86 -21.33 -2.93
N VAL A 145 21.20 -20.26 -2.46
CA VAL A 145 21.56 -19.56 -1.22
C VAL A 145 21.42 -20.48 0.00
N GLN A 146 20.34 -21.25 0.07
CA GLN A 146 20.07 -22.20 1.15
C GLN A 146 21.18 -23.26 1.24
N GLY A 147 21.68 -23.76 0.10
CA GLY A 147 22.80 -24.71 0.08
C GLY A 147 24.02 -24.20 0.84
N PHE A 148 24.37 -22.93 0.68
CA PHE A 148 25.45 -22.28 1.44
C PHE A 148 25.07 -22.02 2.90
N ALA A 149 23.84 -21.57 3.16
CA ALA A 149 23.37 -21.27 4.51
C ALA A 149 23.28 -22.51 5.42
N LYS A 150 22.95 -23.69 4.87
CA LYS A 150 22.91 -24.97 5.60
C LYS A 150 24.23 -25.33 6.29
N LEU A 151 25.35 -24.77 5.83
CA LEU A 151 26.66 -25.02 6.42
C LEU A 151 26.83 -24.29 7.77
N TRP A 152 26.16 -23.14 7.95
CA TRP A 152 26.32 -22.26 9.11
C TRP A 152 25.05 -22.11 9.95
N MET A 153 23.88 -22.49 9.42
CA MET A 153 22.57 -22.29 10.06
C MET A 153 21.77 -23.58 10.08
N LYS A 154 21.45 -24.07 11.29
CA LYS A 154 20.63 -25.28 11.49
C LYS A 154 19.21 -25.11 10.95
N SER A 155 18.58 -23.95 11.17
CA SER A 155 17.23 -23.63 10.69
C SER A 155 17.08 -23.71 9.16
N ALA A 156 18.15 -23.45 8.41
CA ALA A 156 18.14 -23.58 6.95
C ALA A 156 18.08 -25.04 6.47
N ARG A 157 18.40 -26.03 7.31
CA ARG A 157 18.32 -27.46 6.97
C ARG A 157 16.89 -28.00 7.02
N GLU A 158 16.04 -27.42 7.85
CA GLU A 158 14.67 -27.88 8.13
C GLU A 158 13.64 -27.31 7.14
N VAL A 159 13.98 -26.24 6.40
CA VAL A 159 13.08 -25.64 5.43
C VAL A 159 13.10 -26.44 4.12
N THR A 160 11.98 -27.03 3.75
CA THR A 160 11.77 -27.63 2.43
C THR A 160 11.29 -26.55 1.44
N ILE A 161 12.02 -26.40 0.32
CA ILE A 161 11.65 -25.47 -0.75
C ILE A 161 11.06 -26.28 -1.91
N ASP A 162 9.74 -26.26 -2.00
CA ASP A 162 8.97 -26.75 -3.14
C ASP A 162 8.89 -25.70 -4.26
N ASP A 163 8.25 -26.05 -5.38
CA ASP A 163 8.14 -25.16 -6.54
C ASP A 163 7.14 -24.01 -6.32
N ASP A 164 6.19 -24.19 -5.39
CA ASP A 164 5.19 -23.19 -5.00
C ASP A 164 5.56 -22.49 -3.67
N PHE A 165 6.85 -22.46 -3.33
CA PHE A 165 7.32 -22.08 -1.99
C PHE A 165 6.90 -20.66 -1.59
N PHE A 166 6.92 -19.73 -2.54
CA PHE A 166 6.77 -18.30 -2.27
C PHE A 166 5.32 -17.83 -2.34
N PHE A 167 4.52 -18.42 -3.23
CA PHE A 167 3.16 -17.98 -3.51
C PHE A 167 2.09 -19.00 -3.07
N LYS A 168 2.49 -20.23 -2.69
CA LYS A 168 1.58 -21.25 -2.15
C LYS A 168 0.36 -21.48 -3.04
N LYS A 169 0.58 -21.50 -4.36
CA LYS A 169 -0.45 -21.66 -5.41
C LYS A 169 -1.54 -20.58 -5.43
N ALA A 170 -1.38 -19.48 -4.69
CA ALA A 170 -2.32 -18.36 -4.74
C ALA A 170 -2.37 -17.78 -6.15
N PRO A 171 -3.54 -17.34 -6.67
CA PRO A 171 -3.70 -16.86 -8.04
C PRO A 171 -2.94 -15.56 -8.33
N VAL A 172 -2.71 -14.71 -7.32
CA VAL A 172 -2.13 -13.37 -7.50
C VAL A 172 -1.05 -13.08 -6.45
N ALA A 173 0.03 -12.43 -6.87
CA ALA A 173 0.97 -11.77 -5.97
C ALA A 173 1.18 -10.31 -6.39
N ILE A 174 1.06 -9.38 -5.45
CA ILE A 174 1.24 -7.94 -5.70
C ILE A 174 2.43 -7.44 -4.88
N MET A 175 3.39 -6.85 -5.56
CA MET A 175 4.60 -6.29 -4.96
C MET A 175 4.38 -4.79 -4.74
N VAL A 176 4.62 -4.33 -3.51
CA VAL A 176 4.59 -2.89 -3.18
C VAL A 176 6.00 -2.35 -3.28
N VAL A 177 6.21 -1.37 -4.15
CA VAL A 177 7.50 -0.77 -4.47
C VAL A 177 7.51 0.67 -3.95
N SER A 178 8.49 1.00 -3.11
CA SER A 178 8.70 2.37 -2.63
C SER A 178 10.12 2.53 -2.08
N LYS A 179 10.65 3.76 -2.15
CA LYS A 179 11.89 4.12 -1.45
C LYS A 179 11.68 4.28 0.05
N ASP A 180 10.47 4.65 0.46
CA ASP A 180 10.08 4.79 1.86
C ASP A 180 9.38 3.51 2.35
N LYS A 181 9.99 2.86 3.34
CA LYS A 181 9.43 1.61 3.89
C LYS A 181 8.13 1.85 4.63
N VAL A 182 7.96 3.01 5.27
CA VAL A 182 6.75 3.29 6.07
C VAL A 182 5.54 3.44 5.15
N SER A 183 5.61 4.32 4.15
CA SER A 183 4.54 4.52 3.16
C SER A 183 4.18 3.22 2.44
N GLY A 184 5.18 2.44 2.01
CA GLY A 184 4.93 1.14 1.38
C GLY A 184 4.28 0.11 2.32
N SER A 185 4.63 0.12 3.61
CA SER A 185 4.05 -0.79 4.60
C SER A 185 2.62 -0.42 4.96
N LEU A 186 2.32 0.89 5.06
CA LEU A 186 0.96 1.39 5.27
C LEU A 186 0.07 1.05 4.07
N ALA A 187 0.57 1.26 2.84
CA ALA A 187 -0.16 0.90 1.63
C ALA A 187 -0.46 -0.61 1.60
N ALA A 188 0.54 -1.44 1.89
CA ALA A 188 0.37 -2.88 2.00
C ALA A 188 -0.64 -3.32 3.07
N SER A 189 -0.77 -2.55 4.17
CA SER A 189 -1.77 -2.81 5.21
C SER A 189 -3.18 -2.49 4.73
N ASN A 190 -3.39 -1.34 4.08
CA ASN A 190 -4.68 -0.96 3.51
C ASN A 190 -5.12 -1.92 2.39
N MET A 191 -4.19 -2.31 1.50
CA MET A 191 -4.41 -3.34 0.48
C MET A 191 -4.86 -4.67 1.09
N ALA A 192 -4.24 -5.10 2.19
CA ALA A 192 -4.61 -6.36 2.84
C ALA A 192 -6.01 -6.29 3.46
N LEU A 193 -6.37 -5.18 4.11
CA LEU A 193 -7.73 -4.98 4.63
C LEU A 193 -8.78 -4.98 3.51
N MET A 194 -8.49 -4.31 2.38
CA MET A 194 -9.39 -4.29 1.22
C MET A 194 -9.54 -5.67 0.55
N ALA A 195 -8.46 -6.46 0.51
CA ALA A 195 -8.53 -7.82 0.01
C ALA A 195 -9.43 -8.69 0.91
N GLU A 196 -9.31 -8.53 2.24
CA GLU A 196 -10.10 -9.30 3.20
C GLU A 196 -11.57 -8.88 3.24
N SER A 197 -11.89 -7.60 3.06
CA SER A 197 -13.28 -7.15 2.91
C SER A 197 -13.95 -7.74 1.66
N ASN A 198 -13.16 -8.07 0.64
CA ASN A 198 -13.58 -8.80 -0.56
C ASN A 198 -13.59 -10.34 -0.37
N GLY A 199 -13.41 -10.85 0.86
CA GLY A 199 -13.44 -12.28 1.18
C GLY A 199 -12.17 -13.05 0.80
N LEU A 200 -11.09 -12.34 0.45
CA LEU A 200 -9.80 -12.95 0.10
C LEU A 200 -8.95 -13.19 1.35
N GLY A 201 -8.04 -14.14 1.24
CA GLY A 201 -6.95 -14.35 2.18
C GLY A 201 -5.67 -13.70 1.69
N VAL A 202 -4.85 -13.22 2.63
CA VAL A 202 -3.56 -12.59 2.33
C VAL A 202 -2.45 -13.19 3.19
N PHE A 203 -1.25 -13.32 2.63
CA PHE A 203 -0.02 -13.34 3.41
C PHE A 203 1.08 -12.52 2.76
N TYR A 204 2.05 -12.08 3.57
CA TYR A 204 3.23 -11.37 3.08
C TYR A 204 4.37 -12.35 2.82
N SER A 205 4.80 -12.47 1.56
CA SER A 205 5.91 -13.33 1.17
C SER A 205 7.25 -12.61 1.34
N GLY A 206 7.71 -12.52 2.58
CA GLY A 206 8.98 -11.86 2.92
C GLY A 206 10.19 -12.47 2.22
N PHE A 207 10.24 -13.81 2.06
CA PHE A 207 11.33 -14.45 1.34
C PHE A 207 11.34 -14.06 -0.15
N PHE A 208 10.18 -13.96 -0.79
CA PHE A 208 10.13 -13.51 -2.19
C PHE A 208 10.59 -12.07 -2.30
N THR A 209 10.14 -11.19 -1.40
CA THR A 209 10.58 -9.79 -1.33
C THR A 209 12.11 -9.68 -1.20
N VAL A 210 12.72 -10.48 -0.33
CA VAL A 210 14.20 -10.52 -0.19
C VAL A 210 14.86 -10.97 -1.49
N VAL A 211 14.41 -12.08 -2.07
CA VAL A 211 14.99 -12.63 -3.30
C VAL A 211 14.84 -11.66 -4.47
N ALA A 212 13.67 -11.06 -4.65
CA ALA A 212 13.39 -10.09 -5.70
C ALA A 212 14.22 -8.82 -5.57
N ASN A 213 14.53 -8.37 -4.35
CA ASN A 213 15.41 -7.22 -4.17
C ASN A 213 16.89 -7.51 -4.48
N HIS A 214 17.38 -8.75 -4.28
CA HIS A 214 18.81 -9.08 -4.41
C HIS A 214 19.19 -9.81 -5.71
N SER A 215 18.27 -10.58 -6.30
CA SER A 215 18.55 -11.33 -7.52
C SER A 215 18.53 -10.39 -8.74
N LYS A 216 19.71 -10.09 -9.28
CA LYS A 216 19.85 -9.28 -10.52
C LYS A 216 18.97 -9.80 -11.67
N LYS A 217 18.87 -11.12 -11.81
CA LYS A 217 18.03 -11.77 -12.82
C LYS A 217 16.54 -11.47 -12.59
N LEU A 218 16.07 -11.59 -11.35
CA LEU A 218 14.66 -11.34 -11.02
C LEU A 218 14.32 -9.85 -11.13
N ARG A 219 15.22 -8.96 -10.69
CA ARG A 219 15.08 -7.51 -10.89
C ARG A 219 14.92 -7.13 -12.35
N LYS A 220 15.76 -7.70 -13.23
CA LYS A 220 15.65 -7.46 -14.69
C LYS A 220 14.32 -7.96 -15.25
N LEU A 221 13.85 -9.14 -14.81
CA LEU A 221 12.57 -9.69 -15.24
C LEU A 221 11.36 -8.88 -14.76
N LEU A 222 11.46 -8.26 -13.59
CA LEU A 222 10.43 -7.38 -13.00
C LEU A 222 10.57 -5.92 -13.45
N GLU A 223 11.49 -5.63 -14.39
CA GLU A 223 11.75 -4.29 -14.92
C GLU A 223 12.05 -3.23 -13.84
N LEU A 224 12.63 -3.66 -12.72
CA LEU A 224 12.94 -2.78 -11.59
C LEU A 224 14.15 -1.91 -11.91
N LYS A 225 14.00 -0.59 -11.73
CA LYS A 225 15.11 0.36 -11.81
C LYS A 225 16.08 0.13 -10.65
N HIS A 226 17.30 0.66 -10.75
CA HIS A 226 18.29 0.54 -9.68
C HIS A 226 17.80 1.13 -8.34
N SER A 227 17.04 2.23 -8.41
CA SER A 227 16.51 2.90 -7.23
C SER A 227 15.25 2.26 -6.64
N ASP A 228 14.64 1.30 -7.34
CA ASP A 228 13.39 0.68 -6.91
C ASP A 228 13.66 -0.35 -5.81
N LYS A 229 12.87 -0.26 -4.74
CA LYS A 229 12.93 -1.18 -3.62
C LYS A 229 11.55 -1.77 -3.40
N ILE A 230 11.48 -3.09 -3.37
CA ILE A 230 10.25 -3.79 -3.02
C ILE A 230 10.17 -3.80 -1.50
N VAL A 231 9.13 -3.19 -0.95
CA VAL A 231 8.89 -3.13 0.50
C VAL A 231 8.31 -4.45 0.99
N THR A 232 7.33 -5.00 0.28
CA THR A 232 6.70 -6.28 0.60
C THR A 232 5.99 -6.88 -0.63
N THR A 233 5.66 -8.16 -0.56
CA THR A 233 4.90 -8.89 -1.58
C THR A 233 3.67 -9.51 -0.93
N LEU A 234 2.48 -8.99 -1.23
CA LEU A 234 1.21 -9.57 -0.83
C LEU A 234 0.91 -10.73 -1.76
N VAL A 235 0.55 -11.86 -1.18
CA VAL A 235 0.07 -13.04 -1.91
C VAL A 235 -1.38 -13.23 -1.55
N ILE A 236 -2.24 -13.28 -2.57
CA ILE A 236 -3.67 -13.02 -2.45
C ILE A 236 -4.46 -14.10 -3.19
N GLY A 237 -5.53 -14.57 -2.57
CA GLY A 237 -6.50 -15.48 -3.19
C GLY A 237 -7.59 -15.92 -2.22
N TYR A 238 -8.58 -16.66 -2.72
CA TYR A 238 -9.64 -17.20 -1.86
C TYR A 238 -9.09 -18.28 -0.91
N PRO A 239 -9.34 -18.21 0.40
CA PRO A 239 -8.86 -19.22 1.34
C PRO A 239 -9.46 -20.60 1.06
N ASN A 240 -8.62 -21.64 1.05
CA ASN A 240 -9.02 -23.05 1.07
C ASN A 240 -8.89 -23.66 2.47
N VAL A 241 -9.16 -22.86 3.50
CA VAL A 241 -9.07 -23.24 4.90
C VAL A 241 -10.08 -22.43 5.72
N LYS A 242 -10.64 -23.05 6.76
CA LYS A 242 -11.53 -22.39 7.72
C LYS A 242 -10.95 -22.52 9.13
N TYR A 243 -10.67 -21.39 9.78
CA TYR A 243 -10.25 -21.38 11.17
C TYR A 243 -11.47 -21.32 12.10
N ARG A 244 -11.47 -22.16 13.13
CA ARG A 244 -12.56 -22.19 14.13
C ARG A 244 -12.33 -21.25 15.31
N ARG A 245 -11.11 -20.71 15.47
CA ARG A 245 -10.68 -19.91 16.62
C ARG A 245 -9.67 -18.86 16.17
N THR A 246 -9.56 -17.77 16.94
CA THR A 246 -8.51 -16.76 16.78
C THR A 246 -7.15 -17.31 17.22
N ALA A 247 -6.07 -16.61 16.85
CA ALA A 247 -4.73 -16.91 17.34
C ALA A 247 -4.46 -16.13 18.62
N LYS A 248 -3.85 -16.77 19.63
CA LYS A 248 -3.37 -16.09 20.84
C LYS A 248 -2.30 -15.04 20.47
N LYS A 249 -2.27 -13.94 21.21
CA LYS A 249 -1.29 -12.86 21.12
C LYS A 249 -0.78 -12.57 22.52
N GLU A 250 0.49 -12.22 22.62
CA GLU A 250 1.05 -11.67 23.86
C GLU A 250 0.43 -10.31 24.16
N ASP A 251 0.41 -9.93 25.44
CA ASP A 251 -0.06 -8.62 25.85
C ASP A 251 0.83 -7.51 25.29
N ALA A 252 0.21 -6.36 25.00
CA ALA A 252 0.94 -5.19 24.53
C ALA A 252 1.77 -4.60 25.68
N VAL A 253 3.06 -4.38 25.45
CA VAL A 253 3.92 -3.63 26.37
C VAL A 253 3.62 -2.14 26.20
N ILE A 254 2.99 -1.53 27.22
CA ILE A 254 2.58 -0.11 27.20
C ILE A 254 3.38 0.66 28.26
N ARG A 255 3.90 1.84 27.88
CA ARG A 255 4.53 2.79 28.80
C ARG A 255 3.81 4.13 28.68
N TYR A 256 3.26 4.62 29.78
CA TYR A 256 2.72 5.97 29.89
C TYR A 256 3.82 6.88 30.47
N LEU A 257 4.15 7.95 29.77
CA LEU A 257 5.12 8.97 30.17
C LEU A 257 4.40 10.29 30.46
#